data_AF-A0A957GLF8-F1
#
_entry.id   AF-A0A957GLF8-F1
#
_cell.length_a   1.000
_cell.length_b   1.000
_cell.length_c   1.000
_cell.angle_alpha   90.00
_cell.angle_beta   90.00
_cell.angle_gamma   90.00
#
_symmetry.space_group_name_H-M   'P 1'
#
loop_
_entity.id
_entity.type
_entity.pdbx_description
1 polymer ?
#
loop_
_entity_poly.entity_id
_entity_poly.type
_entity_poly.pdbx_seq_one_letter_code
_entity_poly.pdbx_strand_id
1 'polypeptide(L)'
;MSQNQPSSPVPENNQTEALFDVESAVLPATLPILPLRGLVVYPLTAVPLNIGQPRSVRLIDDAVDGDRLIGLFASTDPEQTAPGPNEIFDVGVATAVHRLLRQPDGTIRLMVHGLHRVRIKEYIRTDPYLEARVEPWPETVETGSEIEAMAHQLAEMFLQLAEFVPSIPVPLLATTLNADNPLQLAYTVATYIRLDLDKSQEFLVRQSLRDKLEFLLAHIGRELEKIEVSRQIRSKAVSHIEQSQREFFLREQLKTIQRELGEEDERQVEIRLFQQKMAAANLPEEAKA
;
A
#
# COMPACT_ATOMS: atom_id res chain seq x y z
N MET A 1 -53.93 5.43 -28.68
CA MET A 1 -53.73 4.43 -27.62
C MET A 1 -52.24 4.35 -27.31
N SER A 2 -51.79 5.07 -26.28
CA SER A 2 -50.49 4.83 -25.63
C SER A 2 -50.73 5.03 -24.14
N GLN A 3 -50.72 3.93 -23.40
CA GLN A 3 -50.88 3.92 -21.96
C GLN A 3 -49.58 4.41 -21.33
N ASN A 4 -49.66 5.56 -20.65
CA ASN A 4 -48.60 6.06 -19.80
C ASN A 4 -48.78 5.39 -18.42
N GLN A 5 -47.92 4.43 -18.09
CA GLN A 5 -47.89 3.81 -16.76
C GLN A 5 -47.30 4.82 -15.74
N PRO A 6 -47.86 4.94 -14.53
CA PRO A 6 -47.28 5.78 -13.50
C PRO A 6 -46.06 5.09 -12.89
N SER A 7 -44.93 5.79 -12.92
CA SER A 7 -43.68 5.45 -12.25
C SER A 7 -43.95 5.25 -10.75
N SER A 8 -43.62 4.06 -10.24
CA SER A 8 -43.62 3.80 -8.80
C SER A 8 -42.56 4.64 -8.10
N PRO A 9 -42.80 5.15 -6.89
CA PRO A 9 -41.82 5.96 -6.17
C PRO A 9 -40.67 5.05 -5.71
N VAL A 10 -39.44 5.49 -5.99
CA VAL A 10 -38.22 4.94 -5.39
C VAL A 10 -38.35 5.14 -3.86
N PRO A 11 -38.13 4.13 -3.02
CA PRO A 11 -38.14 4.33 -1.59
C PRO A 11 -36.92 5.18 -1.20
N GLU A 12 -37.17 6.38 -0.70
CA GLU A 12 -36.18 7.18 0.04
C GLU A 12 -35.75 6.35 1.25
N ASN A 13 -34.61 5.67 1.12
CA ASN A 13 -33.94 4.99 2.20
C ASN A 13 -33.32 6.05 3.12
N ASN A 14 -34.16 6.63 3.97
CA ASN A 14 -33.80 7.60 5.00
C ASN A 14 -33.10 6.86 6.15
N GLN A 15 -31.90 6.33 5.90
CA GLN A 15 -31.00 5.88 6.95
C GLN A 15 -30.35 7.13 7.53
N THR A 16 -30.89 7.55 8.68
CA THR A 16 -30.34 8.59 9.55
C THR A 16 -28.83 8.40 9.69
N GLU A 17 -28.06 9.24 9.01
CA GLU A 17 -26.64 9.45 9.26
C GLU A 17 -26.53 10.09 10.65
N ALA A 18 -26.43 9.24 11.68
CA ALA A 18 -26.01 9.70 12.99
C ALA A 18 -24.56 10.19 12.84
N LEU A 19 -24.41 11.51 12.76
CA LEU A 19 -23.14 12.20 12.92
C LEU A 19 -22.65 11.92 14.34
N PHE A 20 -21.83 10.88 14.49
CA PHE A 20 -21.09 10.65 15.73
C PHE A 20 -20.08 11.77 15.88
N ASP A 21 -20.24 12.56 16.93
CA ASP A 21 -19.34 13.64 17.27
C ASP A 21 -18.04 13.04 17.84
N VAL A 22 -17.04 12.93 16.96
CA VAL A 22 -15.77 12.22 17.16
C VAL A 22 -14.96 12.83 18.31
N GLU A 23 -15.16 14.12 18.60
CA GLU A 23 -14.38 14.89 19.58
C GLU A 23 -14.83 14.72 21.04
N SER A 24 -16.07 14.28 21.28
CA SER A 24 -16.68 14.26 22.62
C SER A 24 -17.03 12.86 23.15
N ALA A 25 -16.73 11.80 22.39
CA ALA A 25 -17.02 10.42 22.78
C ALA A 25 -16.16 10.00 23.98
N VAL A 26 -16.80 9.92 25.16
CA VAL A 26 -16.17 9.37 26.37
C VAL A 26 -15.86 7.90 26.14
N LEU A 27 -14.57 7.53 26.20
CA LEU A 27 -14.14 6.15 26.05
C LEU A 27 -14.72 5.30 27.20
N PRO A 28 -15.51 4.26 26.91
CA PRO A 28 -16.00 3.35 27.94
C PRO A 28 -14.83 2.59 28.55
N ALA A 29 -14.97 2.19 29.81
CA ALA A 29 -13.94 1.43 30.51
C ALA A 29 -13.66 0.08 29.83
N THR A 30 -14.64 -0.46 29.10
CA THR A 30 -14.60 -1.78 28.47
C THR A 30 -14.94 -1.66 27.00
N LEU A 31 -14.18 -2.34 26.15
CA LEU A 31 -14.43 -2.39 24.71
C LEU A 31 -14.48 -3.83 24.21
N PRO A 32 -15.40 -4.12 23.26
CA PRO A 32 -15.27 -5.26 22.38
C PRO A 32 -13.98 -5.13 21.56
N ILE A 33 -13.19 -6.20 21.49
CA ILE A 33 -11.88 -6.23 20.84
C ILE A 33 -11.99 -7.03 19.54
N LEU A 34 -11.78 -6.34 18.42
CA LEU A 34 -11.74 -6.92 17.09
C LEU A 34 -10.28 -7.06 16.63
N PRO A 35 -9.76 -8.30 16.54
CA PRO A 35 -8.42 -8.52 16.03
C PRO A 35 -8.36 -8.36 14.52
N LEU A 36 -7.39 -7.59 14.03
CA LEU A 36 -7.13 -7.35 12.62
C LEU A 36 -5.90 -8.13 12.16
N ARG A 37 -6.02 -8.81 11.02
CA ARG A 37 -4.92 -9.59 10.45
C ARG A 37 -4.12 -8.73 9.48
N GLY A 38 -2.82 -8.59 9.73
CA GLY A 38 -1.91 -7.87 8.83
C GLY A 38 -2.21 -6.38 8.63
N LEU A 39 -3.04 -5.78 9.50
CA LEU A 39 -3.46 -4.38 9.40
C LEU A 39 -3.46 -3.72 10.77
N VAL A 40 -2.82 -2.55 10.85
CA VAL A 40 -2.89 -1.63 11.99
C VAL A 40 -3.72 -0.43 11.56
N VAL A 41 -4.72 -0.06 12.37
CA VAL A 41 -5.51 1.15 12.17
C VAL A 41 -4.91 2.27 13.00
N TYR A 42 -5.02 3.51 12.52
CA TYR A 42 -4.50 4.69 13.20
C TYR A 42 -5.64 5.63 13.64
N PRO A 43 -5.44 6.45 14.68
CA PRO A 43 -6.39 7.51 15.05
C PRO A 43 -6.58 8.54 13.93
N LEU A 44 -7.73 9.21 13.93
CA LEU A 44 -8.09 10.29 12.99
C LEU A 44 -8.16 9.86 11.52
N THR A 45 -8.18 8.55 11.25
CA THR A 45 -8.30 8.00 9.90
C THR A 45 -9.52 7.10 9.77
N ALA A 46 -10.10 7.09 8.58
CA ALA A 46 -11.23 6.24 8.25
C ALA A 46 -10.77 5.04 7.42
N VAL A 47 -11.11 3.83 7.85
CA VAL A 47 -10.64 2.59 7.23
C VAL A 47 -11.84 1.69 6.90
N PRO A 48 -11.97 1.20 5.65
CA PRO A 48 -12.95 0.19 5.32
C PRO A 48 -12.46 -1.20 5.76
N LEU A 49 -13.31 -1.96 6.46
CA LEU A 49 -13.02 -3.32 6.91
C LEU A 49 -14.07 -4.29 6.35
N ASN A 50 -13.63 -5.49 5.97
CA ASN A 50 -14.52 -6.58 5.57
C ASN A 50 -14.47 -7.67 6.63
N ILE A 51 -15.62 -7.96 7.23
CA ILE A 51 -15.77 -8.88 8.36
C ILE A 51 -16.59 -10.09 7.92
N GLY A 52 -16.00 -11.29 8.01
CA GLY A 52 -16.68 -12.54 7.65
C GLY A 52 -16.59 -13.66 8.71
N GLN A 53 -15.76 -13.49 9.75
CA GLN A 53 -15.67 -14.50 10.81
C GLN A 53 -16.90 -14.44 11.71
N PRO A 54 -17.56 -15.57 12.03
CA PRO A 54 -18.77 -15.59 12.85
C PRO A 54 -18.61 -14.85 14.19
N ARG A 55 -17.46 -15.02 14.85
CA ARG A 55 -17.08 -14.34 16.09
C ARG A 55 -17.03 -12.82 15.93
N SER A 56 -16.44 -12.34 14.84
CA SER A 56 -16.34 -10.91 14.53
C SER A 56 -17.67 -10.33 14.09
N VAL A 57 -18.48 -11.06 13.31
CA VAL A 57 -19.84 -10.65 12.94
C VAL A 57 -20.69 -10.44 14.19
N ARG A 58 -20.65 -11.39 15.12
CA ARG A 58 -21.37 -11.28 16.40
C ARG A 58 -20.89 -10.10 17.26
N LEU A 59 -19.59 -9.82 17.29
CA LEU A 59 -19.05 -8.62 17.94
C LEU A 59 -19.65 -7.35 17.35
N ILE A 60 -19.71 -7.26 16.03
CA ILE A 60 -20.24 -6.07 15.35
C ILE A 60 -21.74 -5.91 15.60
N ASP A 61 -22.50 -7.02 15.58
CA ASP A 61 -23.94 -6.99 15.89
C ASP A 61 -24.19 -6.42 17.30
N ASP A 62 -23.49 -6.95 18.32
CA ASP A 62 -23.64 -6.49 19.70
C ASP A 62 -23.12 -5.05 19.90
N ALA A 63 -22.07 -4.63 19.18
CA ALA A 63 -21.50 -3.29 19.29
C ALA A 63 -22.37 -2.20 18.65
N VAL A 64 -23.12 -2.53 17.59
CA VAL A 64 -23.99 -1.57 16.87
C VAL A 64 -25.23 -1.21 17.70
N ASP A 65 -25.70 -2.13 18.54
CA ASP A 65 -26.81 -1.92 19.47
C ASP A 65 -26.41 -1.11 20.72
N GLY A 66 -25.11 -1.02 21.02
CA GLY A 66 -24.54 -0.22 22.11
C GLY A 66 -23.98 1.13 21.64
N ASP A 67 -22.80 1.49 22.18
CA ASP A 67 -22.14 2.79 21.94
C ASP A 67 -21.50 2.92 20.55
N ARG A 68 -21.56 1.87 19.71
CA ARG A 68 -20.89 1.78 18.40
C ARG A 68 -19.37 1.96 18.46
N LEU A 69 -18.78 1.68 19.61
CA LEU A 69 -17.34 1.73 19.84
C LEU A 69 -16.76 0.32 19.87
N ILE A 70 -15.67 0.12 19.13
CA ILE A 70 -14.91 -1.12 19.12
C ILE A 70 -13.41 -0.83 19.20
N GLY A 71 -12.68 -1.69 19.89
CA GLY A 71 -11.23 -1.67 19.93
C GLY A 71 -10.64 -2.48 18.78
N LEU A 72 -9.83 -1.86 17.94
CA LEU A 72 -9.12 -2.51 16.85
C LEU A 72 -7.67 -2.75 17.25
N PHE A 73 -7.26 -4.01 17.20
CA PHE A 73 -5.91 -4.41 17.60
C PHE A 73 -5.35 -5.36 16.56
N ALA A 74 -4.10 -5.18 16.18
CA ALA A 74 -3.48 -6.07 15.22
C ALA A 74 -3.13 -7.43 15.86
N SER A 75 -3.35 -8.50 15.11
CA SER A 75 -2.86 -9.84 15.42
C SER A 75 -1.34 -9.87 15.25
N THR A 76 -0.66 -10.59 16.15
CA THR A 76 0.79 -10.84 16.06
C THR A 76 1.13 -11.78 14.90
N ASP A 77 0.22 -12.70 14.56
CA ASP A 77 0.31 -13.58 13.39
C ASP A 77 -0.84 -13.26 12.41
N PRO A 78 -0.56 -12.76 11.19
CA PRO A 78 -1.56 -12.52 10.15
C PRO A 78 -2.30 -13.77 9.67
N GLU A 79 -1.68 -14.94 9.73
CA GLU A 79 -2.26 -16.19 9.23
C GLU A 79 -3.22 -16.81 10.25
N GLN A 80 -3.12 -16.42 11.52
CA GLN A 80 -3.91 -16.99 12.58
C GLN A 80 -5.39 -16.60 12.47
N THR A 81 -6.23 -17.63 12.57
CA THR A 81 -7.67 -17.46 12.54
C THR A 81 -8.26 -17.36 13.94
N ALA A 82 -8.96 -16.25 14.19
CA ALA A 82 -9.59 -15.90 15.47
C ALA A 82 -8.60 -15.85 16.66
N PRO A 83 -7.60 -14.96 16.62
CA PRO A 83 -6.57 -14.88 17.65
C PRO A 83 -7.15 -14.63 19.05
N GLY A 84 -6.50 -15.21 20.04
CA GLY A 84 -6.79 -15.11 21.46
C GLY A 84 -6.04 -13.96 22.14
N PRO A 85 -6.20 -13.83 23.47
CA PRO A 85 -5.58 -12.77 24.27
C PRO A 85 -4.06 -12.59 24.11
N ASN A 86 -3.31 -13.68 23.95
CA ASN A 86 -1.85 -13.64 23.89
C ASN A 86 -1.30 -13.50 22.46
N GLU A 87 -2.19 -13.36 21.48
CA GLU A 87 -1.86 -13.40 20.05
C GLU A 87 -2.13 -12.05 19.38
N ILE A 88 -2.40 -11.02 20.18
CA ILE A 88 -2.78 -9.67 19.76
C ILE A 88 -1.85 -8.68 20.46
N PHE A 89 -1.49 -7.61 19.78
CA PHE A 89 -0.72 -6.55 20.41
C PHE A 89 -1.53 -5.82 21.50
N ASP A 90 -0.87 -5.44 22.60
CA ASP A 90 -1.54 -4.78 23.73
C ASP A 90 -2.03 -3.35 23.44
N VAL A 91 -1.51 -2.73 22.38
CA VAL A 91 -1.85 -1.36 21.97
C VAL A 91 -2.55 -1.39 20.63
N GLY A 92 -3.70 -0.72 20.59
CA GLY A 92 -4.55 -0.60 19.42
C GLY A 92 -5.25 0.75 19.40
N VAL A 93 -6.34 0.82 18.67
CA VAL A 93 -7.11 2.07 18.48
C VAL A 93 -8.57 1.82 18.81
N ALA A 94 -9.12 2.65 19.68
CA ALA A 94 -10.55 2.74 19.89
C ALA A 94 -11.17 3.43 18.68
N THR A 95 -12.22 2.83 18.11
CA THR A 95 -12.83 3.28 16.87
C THR A 95 -14.33 3.38 16.98
N ALA A 96 -14.90 4.33 16.27
CA ALA A 96 -16.34 4.43 16.08
C ALA A 96 -16.77 3.77 14.77
N VAL A 97 -17.84 2.99 14.82
CA VAL A 97 -18.48 2.45 13.62
C VAL A 97 -19.29 3.55 12.94
N HIS A 98 -18.79 4.04 11.81
CA HIS A 98 -19.42 5.11 11.04
C HIS A 98 -20.53 4.58 10.11
N ARG A 99 -20.24 3.52 9.34
CA ARG A 99 -21.21 2.89 8.43
C ARG A 99 -21.07 1.38 8.42
N LEU A 100 -22.18 0.68 8.22
CA LEU A 100 -22.25 -0.76 8.12
C LEU A 100 -23.12 -1.17 6.94
N LEU A 101 -22.62 -2.10 6.12
CA LEU A 101 -23.37 -2.70 5.01
C LEU A 101 -23.26 -4.23 5.08
N ARG A 102 -24.40 -4.91 5.23
CA ARG A 102 -24.47 -6.37 5.15
C ARG A 102 -24.53 -6.82 3.70
N GLN A 103 -23.70 -7.78 3.34
CA GLN A 103 -23.70 -8.41 2.03
C GLN A 103 -24.62 -9.65 2.02
N PRO A 104 -25.17 -10.05 0.86
CA PRO A 104 -26.06 -11.22 0.76
C PRO A 104 -25.42 -12.54 1.19
N ASP A 105 -24.09 -12.62 1.20
CA ASP A 105 -23.32 -13.79 1.65
C ASP A 105 -23.13 -13.85 3.18
N GLY A 106 -23.68 -12.88 3.91
CA GLY A 106 -23.57 -12.78 5.37
C GLY A 106 -22.34 -12.03 5.88
N THR A 107 -21.44 -11.59 4.99
CA THR A 107 -20.30 -10.75 5.39
C THR A 107 -20.76 -9.30 5.64
N ILE A 108 -19.97 -8.58 6.43
CA ILE A 108 -20.24 -7.18 6.81
C ILE A 108 -19.09 -6.32 6.30
N ARG A 109 -19.43 -5.31 5.51
CA ARG A 109 -18.52 -4.22 5.17
C ARG A 109 -18.74 -3.05 6.13
N LEU A 110 -17.68 -2.69 6.83
CA LEU A 110 -17.67 -1.68 7.87
C LEU A 110 -16.82 -0.48 7.42
N MET A 111 -17.25 0.73 7.75
CA MET A 111 -16.40 1.92 7.74
C MET A 111 -16.21 2.36 9.18
N VAL A 112 -14.97 2.33 9.66
CA VAL A 112 -14.61 2.74 11.03
C VAL A 112 -13.81 4.03 11.00
N HIS A 113 -13.94 4.84 12.05
CA HIS A 113 -13.10 6.01 12.28
C HIS A 113 -12.25 5.77 13.54
N GLY A 114 -10.93 5.85 13.40
CA GLY A 114 -10.01 5.83 14.53
C GLY A 114 -10.18 7.05 15.42
N LEU A 115 -10.37 6.84 16.73
CA LEU A 115 -10.53 7.92 17.71
C LEU A 115 -9.23 8.16 18.47
N HIS A 116 -8.85 7.21 19.30
CA HIS A 116 -7.72 7.33 20.22
C HIS A 116 -6.96 6.03 20.32
N ARG A 117 -5.65 6.15 20.57
CA ARG A 117 -4.83 5.03 21.00
C ARG A 117 -5.29 4.55 22.36
N VAL A 118 -5.38 3.23 22.48
CA VAL A 118 -5.75 2.57 23.73
C VAL A 118 -4.84 1.39 24.00
N ARG A 119 -4.70 1.07 25.29
CA ARG A 119 -3.98 -0.10 25.76
C ARG A 119 -4.92 -1.05 26.49
N ILE A 120 -4.79 -2.34 26.24
CA ILE A 120 -5.47 -3.40 26.99
C ILE A 120 -4.86 -3.50 28.39
N LYS A 121 -5.71 -3.43 29.42
CA LYS A 121 -5.32 -3.68 30.81
C LYS A 121 -5.57 -5.13 31.21
N GLU A 122 -6.76 -5.62 30.91
CA GLU A 122 -7.18 -6.98 31.24
C GLU A 122 -8.30 -7.44 30.31
N TYR A 123 -8.31 -8.73 29.98
CA TYR A 123 -9.42 -9.35 29.28
C TYR A 123 -10.50 -9.74 30.28
N ILE A 124 -11.72 -9.25 30.05
CA ILE A 124 -12.88 -9.50 30.90
C ILE A 124 -13.56 -10.80 30.46
N ARG A 125 -13.58 -11.03 29.14
CA ARG A 125 -14.25 -12.17 28.54
C ARG A 125 -13.64 -12.51 27.19
N THR A 126 -13.70 -13.79 26.82
CA THR A 126 -13.19 -14.30 25.54
C THR A 126 -14.26 -14.93 24.63
N ASP A 127 -15.41 -15.29 25.18
CA ASP A 127 -16.56 -15.84 24.44
C ASP A 127 -17.79 -14.93 24.61
N PRO A 128 -18.55 -14.61 23.55
CA PRO A 128 -18.40 -15.09 22.18
C PRO A 128 -17.26 -14.41 21.41
N TYR A 129 -16.81 -13.24 21.87
CA TYR A 129 -15.69 -12.47 21.32
C TYR A 129 -14.81 -11.91 22.44
N LEU A 130 -13.65 -11.35 22.09
CA LEU A 130 -12.76 -10.74 23.07
C LEU A 130 -13.36 -9.43 23.57
N GLU A 131 -13.36 -9.26 24.88
CA GLU A 131 -13.78 -8.04 25.55
C GLU A 131 -12.76 -7.71 26.63
N ALA A 132 -12.29 -6.47 26.65
CA ALA A 132 -11.21 -6.07 27.53
C ALA A 132 -11.47 -4.71 28.16
N ARG A 133 -10.93 -4.53 29.37
CA ARG A 133 -10.76 -3.21 29.96
C ARG A 133 -9.62 -2.50 29.24
N VAL A 134 -9.88 -1.27 28.80
CA VAL A 134 -8.90 -0.45 28.08
C VAL A 134 -8.62 0.85 28.82
N GLU A 135 -7.46 1.43 28.58
CA GLU A 135 -7.13 2.79 29.01
C GLU A 135 -6.68 3.64 27.80
N PRO A 136 -6.93 4.96 27.84
CA PRO A 136 -6.31 5.88 26.89
C PRO A 136 -4.78 5.77 26.93
N TRP A 137 -4.17 5.73 25.75
CA TRP A 137 -2.72 5.73 25.57
C TRP A 137 -2.30 6.88 24.65
N PRO A 138 -2.46 8.15 25.05
CA PRO A 138 -2.10 9.29 24.22
C PRO A 138 -0.57 9.40 24.08
N GLU A 139 -0.14 9.93 22.94
CA GLU A 139 1.23 10.40 22.76
C GLU A 139 1.43 11.84 23.22
N THR A 140 2.69 12.19 23.42
CA THR A 140 3.10 13.57 23.57
C THR A 140 2.99 14.26 22.21
N VAL A 141 2.20 15.33 22.15
CA VAL A 141 2.04 16.15 20.94
C VAL A 141 2.88 17.41 21.12
N GLU A 142 4.08 17.41 20.54
CA GLU A 142 4.93 18.59 20.54
C GLU A 142 4.43 19.66 19.57
N THR A 143 4.74 20.91 19.90
CA THR A 143 4.45 22.07 19.06
C THR A 143 5.72 22.89 18.84
N GLY A 144 5.68 23.79 17.85
CA GLY A 144 6.78 24.68 17.52
C GLY A 144 7.29 24.53 16.09
N SER A 145 8.14 25.47 15.68
CA SER A 145 8.59 25.61 14.30
C SER A 145 9.30 24.38 13.74
N GLU A 146 9.99 23.61 14.59
CA GLU A 146 10.65 22.37 14.17
C GLU A 146 9.63 21.29 13.78
N ILE A 147 8.58 21.09 14.58
CA ILE A 147 7.50 20.14 14.29
C ILE A 147 6.75 20.56 13.03
N GLU A 148 6.48 21.86 12.88
CA GLU A 148 5.85 22.41 11.69
C GLU A 148 6.73 22.18 10.45
N ALA A 149 8.03 22.41 10.52
CA ALA A 149 8.96 22.17 9.41
C ALA A 149 9.03 20.68 9.04
N MET A 150 9.08 19.79 10.03
CA MET A 150 9.05 18.34 9.79
C MET A 150 7.74 17.89 9.15
N ALA A 151 6.60 18.44 9.58
CA ALA A 151 5.29 18.15 9.00
C ALA A 151 5.21 18.63 7.55
N HIS A 152 5.70 19.84 7.23
CA HIS A 152 5.77 20.33 5.86
C HIS A 152 6.65 19.44 4.98
N GLN A 153 7.84 19.08 5.46
CA GLN A 153 8.73 18.17 4.73
C GLN A 153 8.08 16.81 4.50
N LEU A 154 7.36 16.27 5.50
CA LEU A 154 6.65 15.01 5.37
C LEU A 154 5.56 15.08 4.31
N ALA A 155 4.77 16.17 4.28
CA ALA A 155 3.74 16.40 3.28
C ALA A 155 4.35 16.47 1.86
N GLU A 156 5.44 17.24 1.67
CA GLU A 156 6.14 17.33 0.39
C GLU A 156 6.66 15.97 -0.10
N MET A 157 7.30 15.21 0.78
CA MET A 157 7.81 13.87 0.43
C MET A 157 6.68 12.89 0.12
N PHE A 158 5.56 12.98 0.84
CA PHE A 158 4.39 12.15 0.56
C PHE A 158 3.74 12.49 -0.79
N LEU A 159 3.67 13.77 -1.17
CA LEU A 159 3.20 14.19 -2.50
C LEU A 159 4.08 13.63 -3.62
N GLN A 160 5.41 13.72 -3.46
CA GLN A 160 6.35 13.12 -4.40
C GLN A 160 6.14 11.60 -4.50
N LEU A 161 5.94 10.92 -3.37
CA LEU A 161 5.68 9.48 -3.36
C LEU A 161 4.36 9.14 -4.08
N ALA A 162 3.33 9.98 -3.91
CA ALA A 162 2.02 9.76 -4.51
C ALA A 162 2.03 9.81 -6.04
N GLU A 163 2.96 10.53 -6.67
CA GLU A 163 3.15 10.49 -8.13
C GLU A 163 3.47 9.08 -8.66
N PHE A 164 4.04 8.22 -7.80
CA PHE A 164 4.45 6.87 -8.15
C PHE A 164 3.49 5.79 -7.63
N VAL A 165 2.50 6.16 -6.81
CA VAL A 165 1.58 5.22 -6.15
C VAL A 165 0.13 5.54 -6.54
N PRO A 166 -0.43 4.86 -7.56
CA PRO A 166 -1.76 5.15 -8.10
C PRO A 166 -2.92 4.97 -7.11
N SER A 167 -2.68 4.32 -5.96
CA SER A 167 -3.71 4.01 -4.96
C SER A 167 -4.01 5.17 -4.00
N ILE A 168 -3.28 6.29 -4.08
CA ILE A 168 -3.50 7.45 -3.19
C ILE A 168 -4.54 8.38 -3.83
N PRO A 169 -5.68 8.66 -3.16
CA PRO A 169 -6.71 9.54 -3.71
C PRO A 169 -6.24 11.00 -3.84
N VAL A 170 -6.44 11.62 -5.01
CA VAL A 170 -6.08 13.03 -5.27
C VAL A 170 -6.69 14.03 -4.27
N PRO A 171 -7.96 13.90 -3.82
CA PRO A 171 -8.51 14.82 -2.82
C PRO A 171 -7.76 14.84 -1.49
N LEU A 172 -7.12 13.72 -1.13
CA LEU A 172 -6.28 13.63 0.07
C LEU A 172 -5.01 14.47 -0.06
N LEU A 173 -4.42 14.53 -1.25
CA LEU A 173 -3.21 15.32 -1.51
C LEU A 173 -3.44 16.81 -1.25
N ALA A 174 -4.64 17.30 -1.56
CA ALA A 174 -5.02 18.70 -1.33
C ALA A 174 -5.15 19.04 0.17
N THR A 175 -5.63 18.11 1.00
CA THR A 175 -5.74 18.32 2.46
C THR A 175 -4.41 18.11 3.17
N THR A 176 -3.53 17.26 2.63
CA THR A 176 -2.22 16.93 3.21
C THR A 176 -1.25 18.12 3.17
N LEU A 177 -1.42 19.05 2.22
CA LEU A 177 -0.64 20.30 2.15
C LEU A 177 -0.93 21.27 3.31
N ASN A 178 -2.09 21.15 3.97
CA ASN A 178 -2.42 21.96 5.14
C ASN A 178 -1.90 21.26 6.40
N ALA A 179 -0.69 21.62 6.82
CA ALA A 179 0.00 21.07 8.00
C ALA A 179 -0.59 21.53 9.35
N ASP A 180 -1.87 21.94 9.39
CA ASP A 180 -2.52 22.50 10.58
C ASP A 180 -2.60 21.49 11.74
N ASN A 181 -2.57 20.20 11.42
CA ASN A 181 -2.50 19.13 12.41
C ASN A 181 -1.42 18.10 12.02
N PRO A 182 -0.17 18.29 12.49
CA PRO A 182 0.95 17.37 12.20
C PRO A 182 0.70 15.92 12.61
N LEU A 183 -0.07 15.70 13.68
CA LEU A 183 -0.38 14.35 14.15
C LEU A 183 -1.35 13.64 13.21
N GLN A 184 -2.42 14.34 12.80
CA GLN A 184 -3.33 13.82 11.80
C GLN A 184 -2.62 13.54 10.48
N LEU A 185 -1.70 14.41 10.06
CA LEU A 185 -0.85 14.19 8.90
C LEU A 185 -0.04 12.90 9.04
N ALA A 186 0.65 12.70 10.17
CA ALA A 186 1.44 11.50 10.41
C ALA A 186 0.59 10.22 10.31
N TYR A 187 -0.58 10.19 10.93
CA TYR A 187 -1.49 9.04 10.85
C TYR A 187 -2.07 8.81 9.46
N THR A 188 -2.41 9.89 8.77
CA THR A 188 -2.89 9.83 7.38
C THR A 188 -1.83 9.22 6.48
N VAL A 189 -0.61 9.77 6.50
CA VAL A 189 0.50 9.27 5.71
C VAL A 189 0.76 7.79 6.03
N ALA A 190 0.84 7.42 7.31
CA ALA A 190 1.03 6.03 7.74
C ALA A 190 -0.05 5.05 7.24
N THR A 191 -1.27 5.53 7.02
CA THR A 191 -2.38 4.72 6.48
C THR A 191 -2.19 4.37 5.01
N TYR A 192 -1.53 5.25 4.23
CA TYR A 192 -1.38 5.08 2.78
C TYR A 192 -0.02 4.54 2.36
N ILE A 193 1.03 4.75 3.16
CA ILE A 193 2.33 4.14 2.90
C ILE A 193 2.30 2.65 3.27
N ARG A 194 2.97 1.81 2.48
CA ARG A 194 3.04 0.37 2.75
C ARG A 194 4.07 0.10 3.83
N LEU A 195 3.61 -0.05 5.06
CA LEU A 195 4.41 -0.56 6.18
C LEU A 195 4.11 -2.04 6.40
N ASP A 196 5.16 -2.82 6.64
CA ASP A 196 4.99 -4.18 7.16
C ASP A 196 4.33 -4.12 8.54
N LEU A 197 3.71 -5.23 8.99
CA LEU A 197 2.97 -5.27 10.26
C LEU A 197 3.79 -4.76 11.45
N ASP A 198 5.03 -5.25 11.61
CA ASP A 198 5.90 -4.87 12.73
C ASP A 198 6.20 -3.38 12.74
N LYS A 199 6.48 -2.79 11.57
CA LYS A 199 6.74 -1.35 11.41
C LYS A 199 5.49 -0.52 11.66
N SER A 200 4.33 -1.01 11.22
CA SER A 200 3.05 -0.36 11.45
C SER A 200 2.73 -0.30 12.94
N GLN A 201 2.97 -1.41 13.65
CA GLN A 201 2.79 -1.49 15.08
C GLN A 201 3.83 -0.64 15.82
N GLU A 202 5.10 -0.68 15.42
CA GLU A 202 6.17 0.18 15.94
C GLU A 202 5.80 1.66 15.81
N PHE A 203 5.32 2.07 14.64
CA PHE A 203 4.83 3.42 14.41
C PHE A 203 3.68 3.76 15.36
N LEU A 204 2.66 2.89 15.50
CA LEU A 204 1.53 3.13 16.40
C LEU A 204 2.01 3.38 17.84
N VAL A 205 2.96 2.59 18.35
CA VAL A 205 3.37 2.63 19.77
C VAL A 205 4.37 3.73 20.12
N ARG A 206 4.96 4.43 19.15
CA ARG A 206 5.83 5.61 19.39
C ARG A 206 5.15 6.64 20.30
N GLN A 207 5.90 7.20 21.25
CA GLN A 207 5.34 7.95 22.38
C GLN A 207 5.24 9.46 22.13
N SER A 208 5.81 9.95 21.02
CA SER A 208 5.76 11.36 20.65
C SER A 208 5.46 11.55 19.17
N LEU A 209 4.91 12.72 18.85
CA LEU A 209 4.69 13.16 17.48
C LEU A 209 6.03 13.33 16.75
N ARG A 210 7.05 13.89 17.41
CA ARG A 210 8.41 14.00 16.84
C ARG A 210 8.92 12.63 16.36
N ASP A 211 8.87 11.61 17.21
CA ASP A 211 9.37 10.27 16.89
C ASP A 211 8.62 9.66 15.69
N LYS A 212 7.33 9.97 15.56
CA LYS A 212 6.50 9.52 14.44
C LYS A 212 6.88 10.24 13.15
N LEU A 213 7.10 11.55 13.19
CA LEU A 213 7.53 12.33 12.03
C LEU A 213 8.92 11.87 11.55
N GLU A 214 9.88 11.70 12.47
CA GLU A 214 11.23 11.19 12.13
C GLU A 214 11.16 9.80 11.47
N PHE A 215 10.35 8.90 12.02
CA PHE A 215 10.13 7.57 11.47
C PHE A 215 9.61 7.62 10.02
N LEU A 216 8.57 8.43 9.78
CA LEU A 216 7.94 8.53 8.47
C LEU A 216 8.85 9.22 7.46
N LEU A 217 9.53 10.31 7.83
CA LEU A 217 10.51 11.00 6.98
C LEU A 217 11.62 10.05 6.55
N ALA A 218 12.19 9.28 7.49
CA ALA A 218 13.22 8.31 7.18
C ALA A 218 12.69 7.15 6.31
N HIS A 219 11.45 6.70 6.54
CA HIS A 219 10.84 5.64 5.75
C HIS A 219 10.59 6.09 4.30
N ILE A 220 9.89 7.21 4.11
CA ILE A 220 9.55 7.73 2.78
C ILE A 220 10.81 8.12 2.03
N GLY A 221 11.82 8.69 2.69
CA GLY A 221 13.10 9.02 2.07
C GLY A 221 13.76 7.80 1.42
N ARG A 222 13.78 6.66 2.12
CA ARG A 222 14.29 5.40 1.57
C ARG A 222 13.44 4.87 0.41
N GLU A 223 12.11 5.00 0.48
CA GLU A 223 11.25 4.56 -0.62
C GLU A 223 11.43 5.40 -1.89
N LEU A 224 11.53 6.72 -1.76
CA LEU A 224 11.83 7.63 -2.86
C LEU A 224 13.20 7.34 -3.49
N GLU A 225 14.23 7.08 -2.67
CA GLU A 225 15.56 6.71 -3.15
C GLU A 225 15.53 5.41 -3.97
N LYS A 226 14.82 4.37 -3.49
CA LYS A 226 14.64 3.12 -4.24
C LYS A 226 13.95 3.34 -5.58
N ILE A 227 12.93 4.20 -5.62
CA ILE A 227 12.21 4.54 -6.84
C ILE A 227 13.16 5.21 -7.85
N GLU A 228 13.97 6.17 -7.40
CA GLU A 228 14.92 6.88 -8.25
C GLU A 228 16.00 5.95 -8.80
N VAL A 229 16.61 5.10 -7.97
CA VAL A 229 17.58 4.09 -8.42
C VAL A 229 16.96 3.12 -9.43
N SER A 230 15.73 2.65 -9.17
CA SER A 230 15.00 1.75 -10.08
C SER A 230 14.74 2.39 -11.45
N ARG A 231 14.43 3.69 -11.46
CA ARG A 231 14.25 4.47 -12.69
C ARG A 231 15.55 4.63 -13.46
N GLN A 232 16.66 4.91 -12.79
CA GLN A 232 17.98 4.99 -13.43
C GLN A 232 18.39 3.66 -14.08
N ILE A 233 18.14 2.54 -13.39
CA ILE A 233 18.40 1.19 -13.94
C ILE A 233 17.54 0.96 -15.19
N ARG A 234 16.24 1.28 -15.14
CA ARG A 234 15.33 1.12 -16.29
C ARG A 234 15.76 1.97 -17.48
N SER A 235 16.14 3.23 -17.24
CA SER A 235 16.60 4.14 -18.30
C SER A 235 17.88 3.63 -18.97
N LYS A 236 18.86 3.14 -18.21
CA LYS A 236 20.08 2.54 -18.75
C LYS A 236 19.80 1.25 -19.53
N ALA A 237 18.87 0.41 -19.06
CA ALA A 237 18.50 -0.80 -19.77
C ALA A 237 17.85 -0.50 -21.13
N VAL A 238 16.96 0.49 -21.19
CA VAL A 238 16.31 0.94 -22.44
C VAL A 238 17.34 1.48 -23.43
N SER A 239 18.26 2.36 -22.98
CA SER A 239 19.29 2.92 -23.88
C SER A 239 20.24 1.85 -24.42
N HIS A 240 20.60 0.85 -23.61
CA HIS A 240 21.38 -0.30 -24.06
C HIS A 240 20.66 -1.13 -25.12
N ILE A 241 19.35 -1.35 -24.97
CA ILE A 241 18.54 -2.07 -25.96
C ILE A 241 18.46 -1.29 -27.27
N GLU A 242 18.19 0.02 -27.22
CA GLU A 242 18.13 0.88 -28.41
C GLU A 242 19.47 0.92 -29.15
N GLN A 243 20.59 1.01 -28.42
CA GLN A 243 21.92 0.97 -29.03
C GLN A 243 22.19 -0.39 -29.69
N SER A 244 21.89 -1.50 -29.00
CA SER A 244 22.10 -2.84 -29.54
C SER A 244 21.23 -3.10 -30.78
N GLN A 245 19.97 -2.63 -30.81
CA GLN A 245 19.10 -2.73 -31.98
C GLN A 245 19.63 -1.90 -33.15
N ARG A 246 20.12 -0.68 -32.88
CA ARG A 246 20.72 0.18 -33.90
C ARG A 246 21.98 -0.45 -34.49
N GLU A 247 22.87 -0.98 -33.65
CA GLU A 247 24.09 -1.68 -34.11
C GLU A 247 23.76 -2.92 -34.94
N PHE A 248 22.78 -3.71 -34.50
CA PHE A 248 22.31 -4.88 -35.26
C PHE A 248 21.78 -4.46 -36.64
N PHE A 249 20.93 -3.44 -36.68
CA PHE A 249 20.34 -2.94 -37.93
C PHE A 249 21.43 -2.40 -38.89
N LEU A 250 22.38 -1.61 -38.38
CA LEU A 250 23.49 -1.09 -39.18
C LEU A 250 24.39 -2.21 -39.73
N ARG A 251 24.63 -3.28 -38.96
CA ARG A 251 25.38 -4.45 -39.45
C ARG A 251 24.67 -5.18 -40.57
N GLU A 252 23.36 -5.38 -40.46
CA GLU A 252 22.57 -6.00 -41.53
C GLU A 252 22.51 -5.11 -42.79
N GLN A 253 22.42 -3.78 -42.62
CA GLN A 253 22.51 -2.85 -43.75
C GLN A 253 23.87 -2.92 -44.45
N LEU A 254 24.98 -2.90 -43.70
CA LEU A 254 26.33 -3.03 -44.26
C LEU A 254 26.49 -4.34 -45.03
N LYS A 255 26.02 -5.46 -44.47
CA LYS A 255 26.06 -6.77 -45.11
C LYS A 255 25.25 -6.80 -46.42
N THR A 256 24.13 -6.08 -46.45
CA THR A 256 23.30 -5.95 -47.66
C THR A 256 24.00 -5.11 -48.72
N ILE A 257 24.58 -3.97 -48.34
CA ILE A 257 25.35 -3.09 -49.23
C ILE A 257 26.57 -3.81 -49.82
N GLN A 258 27.35 -4.52 -49.01
CA GLN A 258 28.49 -5.33 -49.48
C GLN A 258 28.06 -6.36 -50.52
N ARG A 259 26.90 -7.00 -50.31
CA ARG A 259 26.34 -7.95 -51.28
C ARG A 259 25.86 -7.28 -52.57
N GLU A 260 25.29 -6.08 -52.51
CA GLU A 260 24.83 -5.32 -53.69
C GLU A 260 25.98 -4.70 -54.50
N LEU A 261 27.06 -4.28 -53.83
CA LEU A 261 28.27 -3.75 -54.49
C LEU A 261 29.12 -4.84 -55.17
N GLY A 262 28.78 -6.11 -54.99
CA GLY A 262 29.55 -7.22 -55.54
C GLY A 262 30.91 -7.42 -54.85
N GLU A 263 31.12 -6.78 -53.69
CA GLU A 263 32.22 -7.07 -52.79
C GLU A 263 31.91 -8.40 -52.09
N GLU A 264 32.13 -9.50 -52.81
CA GLU A 264 32.29 -10.79 -52.14
C GLU A 264 33.47 -10.65 -51.19
N ASP A 265 33.22 -10.96 -49.91
CA ASP A 265 34.19 -11.00 -48.82
C ASP A 265 35.57 -11.40 -49.38
N GLU A 266 36.59 -10.54 -49.32
CA GLU A 266 37.92 -10.78 -49.96
C GLU A 266 38.45 -12.17 -49.59
N ARG A 267 38.08 -12.64 -48.39
CA ARG A 267 38.33 -13.99 -47.88
C ARG A 267 37.70 -15.10 -48.74
N GLN A 268 36.47 -14.93 -49.21
CA GLN A 268 35.82 -15.87 -50.14
C GLN A 268 36.40 -15.81 -51.56
N VAL A 269 36.90 -14.65 -51.98
CA VAL A 269 37.62 -14.51 -53.26
C VAL A 269 38.98 -15.21 -53.17
N GLU A 270 39.73 -15.02 -52.08
CA GLU A 270 40.98 -15.73 -51.81
C GLU A 270 40.77 -17.24 -51.70
N ILE A 271 39.74 -17.69 -50.98
CA ILE A 271 39.41 -19.12 -50.85
C ILE A 271 39.11 -19.73 -52.23
N ARG A 272 38.34 -19.04 -53.08
CA ARG A 272 38.08 -19.50 -54.47
C ARG A 272 39.36 -19.54 -55.31
N LEU A 273 40.22 -18.53 -55.20
CA LEU A 273 41.50 -18.49 -55.90
C LEU A 273 42.42 -19.62 -55.45
N PHE A 274 42.47 -19.94 -54.16
CA PHE A 274 43.23 -21.07 -53.63
C PHE A 274 42.63 -22.41 -54.09
N GLN A 275 41.31 -22.57 -54.07
CA GLN A 275 40.64 -23.77 -54.58
C GLN A 275 40.89 -23.99 -56.08
N GLN A 276 40.85 -22.93 -56.90
CA GLN A 276 41.19 -23.03 -58.32
C GLN A 276 42.66 -23.39 -58.54
N LYS A 277 43.58 -22.82 -57.77
CA LYS A 277 45.01 -23.19 -57.82
C LYS A 277 45.23 -24.64 -57.39
N MET A 278 44.51 -25.12 -56.37
CA MET A 278 44.53 -26.53 -55.96
C MET A 278 43.96 -27.47 -57.02
N ALA A 279 42.91 -27.07 -57.75
CA ALA A 279 42.34 -27.89 -58.81
C ALA A 279 43.22 -27.93 -60.09
N ALA A 280 43.92 -26.82 -60.39
CA ALA A 280 44.85 -26.73 -61.52
C ALA A 280 46.21 -27.39 -61.24
N ALA A 281 46.64 -27.42 -59.97
CA ALA A 281 47.72 -28.27 -59.53
C ALA A 281 47.21 -29.72 -59.55
N ASN A 282 47.71 -30.54 -60.46
CA ASN A 282 47.29 -31.93 -60.61
C ASN A 282 47.82 -32.79 -59.45
N LEU A 283 47.28 -32.54 -58.24
CA LEU A 283 47.75 -33.08 -56.97
C LEU A 283 47.49 -34.60 -56.92
N PRO A 284 48.49 -35.41 -56.52
CA PRO A 284 48.30 -36.85 -56.28
C PRO A 284 47.26 -37.09 -55.17
N GLU A 285 46.57 -38.24 -55.20
CA GLU A 285 45.43 -38.52 -54.31
C GLU A 285 45.75 -38.41 -52.81
N GLU A 286 47.01 -38.62 -52.41
CA GLU A 286 47.48 -38.47 -51.04
C GLU A 286 47.45 -37.01 -50.52
N ALA A 287 47.35 -36.02 -51.41
CA ALA A 287 47.36 -34.59 -51.07
C ALA A 287 45.98 -33.91 -51.24
N LYS A 288 44.92 -34.67 -51.56
CA LYS A 288 43.54 -34.17 -51.71
C LYS A 288 42.62 -34.46 -50.51
N ALA A 289 43.11 -35.23 -49.53
CA ALA A 289 42.42 -35.53 -48.27
C ALA A 289 42.72 -34.46 -47.20
#